data_AF-A0A924BCN6-F1
#
_entry.id   AF-A0A924BCN6-F1
#
_cell.length_a   1.000
_cell.length_b   1.000
_cell.length_c   1.000
_cell.angle_alpha   90.00
_cell.angle_beta   90.00
_cell.angle_gamma   90.00
#
_symmetry.space_group_name_H-M   'P 1'
#
loop_
_entity.id
_entity.type
_entity.pdbx_description
1 polymer ?
#
loop_
_entity_poly.entity_id
_entity_poly.type
_entity_poly.pdbx_seq_one_letter_code
_entity_poly.pdbx_strand_id
1 'polypeptide(L)'
;ALGVAGLVTSVTQFKVGVLPTIGATHRGDARLALPHEPDFWLFLFGKVGRSLLLPESHALRSLAVVLVACAIVLGLGVLLLQRLRADPDGPYLRLAVVYGGLVATVFMYLLLVAAGRTYLRGPEVKSALDVFLLGFSRFHFFWAALLWPWVAAAALALARGRRLSLTRRDSLAAGFVGTAGIVLMLWGGALDHLTRHRMEAWFRNATVTCLMSQLQKGEGIDCQEFNMPDLTPAYIYARRIGASFVRYFPVLPVELGVDDPAPWFRLSRDRNHVETRNVSPAPMGYAAAPDAQFEIRIGRPEEMGNCVMLDVKAVVNASQDDILQLFFQPHGQAGFTEASSRSLPVKGGAGKKEFEFRLESDTGFGDALRLDPVNKAQDFSMPEVEVRCRLRYSTRPFFALSQPPQHGQVVDSAWLDPLPNPPGAYQAGKGAFVTLRTDKPLAMAQCSGLDVQVKLGVQQDGQARIYFMRRGQRAFTQQQSAQLAVGPVLDGQPQPLVFRLESENGFEDKLRFDPVDSAQTVRISDLNVRCRRRLASTGAKPVPATASEKSTQS
;
A
#
# COMPACT_ATOMS: atom_id res chain seq x y z
N ALA A 1 -11.78 -17.25 -39.96
CA ALA A 1 -10.78 -17.60 -38.94
C ALA A 1 -10.57 -16.48 -37.91
N LEU A 2 -10.01 -15.32 -38.28
CA LEU A 2 -9.71 -14.23 -37.33
C LEU A 2 -10.94 -13.69 -36.57
N GLY A 3 -12.09 -13.54 -37.25
CA GLY A 3 -13.33 -13.09 -36.59
C GLY A 3 -13.85 -14.09 -35.54
N VAL A 4 -13.72 -15.39 -35.81
CA VAL A 4 -14.11 -16.45 -34.85
C VAL A 4 -13.14 -16.47 -33.68
N ALA A 5 -11.83 -16.37 -33.93
CA ALA A 5 -10.83 -16.24 -32.86
C ALA A 5 -11.09 -15.00 -31.98
N GLY A 6 -11.40 -13.85 -32.59
CA GLY A 6 -11.78 -12.64 -31.88
C GLY A 6 -13.01 -12.85 -31.00
N LEU A 7 -14.07 -13.45 -31.54
CA LEU A 7 -15.31 -13.74 -30.79
C LEU A 7 -15.05 -14.64 -29.58
N VAL A 8 -14.32 -15.74 -29.77
CA VAL A 8 -13.94 -16.66 -28.69
C VAL A 8 -13.12 -15.95 -27.62
N THR A 9 -12.17 -15.10 -28.02
CA THR A 9 -11.33 -14.34 -27.10
C THR A 9 -12.16 -13.33 -26.29
N SER A 10 -13.08 -12.60 -26.93
CA SER A 10 -13.97 -11.64 -26.26
C SER A 10 -14.92 -12.31 -25.27
N VAL A 11 -15.53 -13.44 -25.65
CA VAL A 11 -16.40 -14.23 -24.74
C VAL A 11 -15.60 -14.74 -23.54
N THR A 12 -14.36 -15.21 -23.77
CA THR A 12 -13.48 -15.68 -22.69
C THR A 12 -13.09 -14.53 -21.75
N GLN A 13 -12.71 -13.37 -22.29
CA GLN A 13 -12.39 -12.18 -21.47
C GLN A 13 -13.61 -11.68 -20.70
N PHE A 14 -14.81 -11.72 -21.29
CA PHE A 14 -16.05 -11.37 -20.59
C PHE A 14 -16.32 -12.35 -19.44
N LYS A 15 -16.21 -13.66 -19.70
CA LYS A 15 -16.44 -14.70 -18.69
C LYS A 15 -15.45 -14.66 -17.53
N VAL A 16 -14.18 -14.34 -17.80
CA VAL A 16 -13.11 -14.36 -16.78
C VAL A 16 -12.96 -13.00 -16.11
N GLY A 17 -13.17 -11.90 -16.82
CA GLY A 17 -12.90 -10.55 -16.35
C GLY A 17 -14.12 -9.76 -15.89
N VAL A 18 -15.32 -10.05 -16.41
CA VAL A 18 -16.54 -9.26 -16.14
C VAL A 18 -17.53 -10.01 -15.25
N LEU A 19 -17.80 -11.30 -15.55
CA LEU A 19 -18.73 -12.11 -14.76
C LEU A 19 -18.30 -12.34 -13.30
N PRO A 20 -17.01 -12.49 -12.95
CA PRO A 20 -16.62 -12.66 -11.55
C PRO A 20 -16.68 -11.36 -10.76
N THR A 21 -16.72 -10.22 -11.44
CA THR A 21 -16.64 -8.89 -10.84
C THR A 21 -17.93 -8.09 -11.06
N ILE A 22 -19.10 -8.73 -11.18
CA ILE A 22 -20.40 -8.09 -11.51
C ILE A 22 -20.55 -6.75 -10.78
N GLY A 23 -20.31 -5.66 -11.51
CA GLY A 23 -20.41 -4.28 -11.01
C GLY A 23 -19.25 -3.76 -10.15
N ALA A 24 -18.24 -4.56 -9.80
CA ALA A 24 -17.09 -4.16 -9.00
C ALA A 24 -15.79 -4.12 -9.82
N THR A 25 -14.86 -3.25 -9.43
CA THR A 25 -13.47 -3.32 -9.90
C THR A 25 -12.68 -4.35 -9.08
N HIS A 26 -11.42 -4.61 -9.42
CA HIS A 26 -10.50 -5.41 -8.59
C HIS A 26 -10.28 -4.82 -7.18
N ARG A 27 -10.69 -3.56 -6.97
CA ARG A 27 -10.84 -2.92 -5.67
C ARG A 27 -12.28 -3.11 -5.21
N GLY A 28 -12.47 -3.89 -4.14
CA GLY A 28 -13.80 -4.23 -3.61
C GLY A 28 -14.64 -3.04 -3.13
N ASP A 29 -14.04 -1.85 -3.03
CA ASP A 29 -14.68 -0.59 -2.65
C ASP A 29 -15.12 0.29 -3.84
N ALA A 30 -14.76 -0.06 -5.09
CA ALA A 30 -15.08 0.75 -6.25
C ALA A 30 -15.85 -0.04 -7.31
N ARG A 31 -16.98 0.53 -7.74
CA ARG A 31 -17.85 -0.04 -8.78
C ARG A 31 -17.37 0.28 -10.20
N LEU A 32 -17.79 -0.53 -11.17
CA LEU A 32 -17.60 -0.23 -12.59
C LEU A 32 -18.49 0.96 -12.99
N ALA A 33 -17.94 1.88 -13.79
CA ALA A 33 -18.74 2.90 -14.44
C ALA A 33 -19.43 2.33 -15.68
N LEU A 34 -20.67 2.72 -15.92
CA LEU A 34 -21.50 2.16 -16.98
C LEU A 34 -21.79 3.21 -18.07
N PRO A 35 -21.98 2.80 -19.34
CA PRO A 35 -22.23 3.73 -20.43
C PRO A 35 -23.50 4.59 -20.31
N HIS A 36 -24.41 4.29 -19.38
CA HIS A 36 -25.58 5.15 -19.12
C HIS A 36 -25.26 6.31 -18.15
N GLU A 37 -24.08 6.29 -17.52
CA GLU A 37 -23.67 7.28 -16.55
C GLU A 37 -22.89 8.40 -17.24
N PRO A 38 -23.14 9.68 -16.91
CA PRO A 38 -22.43 10.80 -17.56
C PRO A 38 -20.93 10.78 -17.25
N ASP A 39 -20.56 10.38 -16.03
CA ASP A 39 -19.17 10.28 -15.57
C ASP A 39 -18.34 9.33 -16.43
N PHE A 40 -18.95 8.27 -16.95
CA PHE A 40 -18.30 7.32 -17.86
C PHE A 40 -17.77 8.03 -19.11
N TRP A 41 -18.63 8.83 -19.75
CA TRP A 41 -18.28 9.55 -20.97
C TRP A 41 -17.33 10.71 -20.72
N LEU A 42 -17.53 11.47 -19.65
CA LEU A 42 -16.66 12.58 -19.27
C LEU A 42 -15.22 12.10 -19.05
N PHE A 43 -15.05 11.00 -18.31
CA PHE A 43 -13.74 10.38 -18.12
C PHE A 43 -13.13 9.88 -19.44
N LEU A 44 -13.94 9.23 -20.29
CA LEU A 44 -13.51 8.77 -21.62
C LEU A 44 -13.03 9.94 -22.49
N PHE A 45 -13.76 11.06 -22.52
CA PHE A 45 -13.34 12.26 -23.23
C PHE A 45 -12.04 12.83 -22.66
N GLY A 46 -11.84 12.78 -21.35
CA GLY A 46 -10.56 13.12 -20.73
C GLY A 46 -9.40 12.28 -21.26
N LYS A 47 -9.61 10.97 -21.45
CA LYS A 47 -8.62 10.05 -22.03
C LYS A 47 -8.30 10.39 -23.49
N VAL A 48 -9.31 10.76 -24.28
CA VAL A 48 -9.11 11.26 -25.65
C VAL A 48 -8.33 12.58 -25.63
N GLY A 49 -8.68 13.51 -24.74
CA GLY A 49 -8.00 14.80 -24.59
C GLY A 49 -6.52 14.64 -24.21
N ARG A 50 -6.23 13.71 -23.28
CA ARG A 50 -4.85 13.35 -22.94
C ARG A 50 -4.11 12.75 -24.12
N SER A 51 -4.74 11.90 -24.92
CA SER A 51 -4.14 11.28 -26.12
C SER A 51 -3.84 12.30 -27.21
N LEU A 52 -4.59 13.40 -27.23
CA LEU A 52 -4.37 14.56 -28.07
C LEU A 52 -3.36 15.56 -27.49
N LEU A 53 -2.74 15.23 -26.36
CA LEU A 53 -1.80 16.09 -25.63
C LEU A 53 -2.39 17.45 -25.23
N LEU A 54 -3.71 17.56 -25.09
CA LEU A 54 -4.34 18.84 -24.74
C LEU A 54 -3.97 19.28 -23.31
N PRO A 55 -3.97 20.60 -23.01
CA PRO A 55 -3.64 21.11 -21.68
C PRO A 55 -4.78 20.87 -20.68
N GLU A 56 -4.43 20.41 -19.49
CA GLU A 56 -5.34 20.22 -18.36
C GLU A 56 -5.80 21.55 -17.75
N SER A 57 -4.94 22.58 -17.79
CA SER A 57 -5.22 23.93 -17.30
C SER A 57 -6.38 24.64 -18.02
N HIS A 58 -6.79 24.15 -19.20
CA HIS A 58 -7.87 24.71 -20.00
C HIS A 58 -8.96 23.67 -20.29
N ALA A 59 -9.43 22.99 -19.25
CA ALA A 59 -10.34 21.85 -19.31
C ALA A 59 -11.53 22.02 -20.27
N LEU A 60 -12.27 23.13 -20.22
CA LEU A 60 -13.42 23.38 -21.09
C LEU A 60 -13.04 23.46 -22.58
N ARG A 61 -11.93 24.13 -22.89
CA ARG A 61 -11.44 24.23 -24.28
C ARG A 61 -10.97 22.87 -24.77
N SER A 62 -10.27 22.12 -23.91
CA SER A 62 -9.83 20.77 -24.21
C SER A 62 -11.01 19.83 -24.46
N LEU A 63 -12.08 19.93 -23.67
CA LEU A 63 -13.31 19.17 -23.89
C LEU A 63 -13.95 19.52 -25.24
N ALA A 64 -14.04 20.81 -25.59
CA ALA A 64 -14.57 21.23 -26.88
C ALA A 64 -13.79 20.64 -28.06
N VAL A 65 -12.44 20.67 -28.01
CA VAL A 65 -11.59 20.06 -29.03
C VAL A 65 -11.79 18.55 -29.12
N VAL A 66 -11.93 17.86 -27.98
CA VAL A 66 -12.23 16.42 -27.95
C VAL A 66 -13.56 16.11 -28.63
N LEU A 67 -14.61 16.87 -28.34
CA LEU A 67 -15.93 16.67 -28.95
C LEU A 67 -15.87 16.86 -30.47
N VAL A 68 -15.15 17.89 -30.94
CA VAL A 68 -14.92 18.12 -32.38
C VAL A 68 -14.15 16.96 -33.01
N ALA A 69 -13.09 16.48 -32.36
CA ALA A 69 -12.31 15.33 -32.82
C ALA A 69 -13.18 14.07 -32.95
N CYS A 70 -14.00 13.76 -31.94
CA CYS A 70 -14.94 12.64 -31.98
C CYS A 70 -15.97 12.80 -33.11
N ALA A 71 -16.51 14.00 -33.31
CA ALA A 71 -17.45 14.28 -34.38
C ALA A 71 -16.83 14.07 -35.78
N ILE A 72 -15.57 14.48 -35.99
CA ILE A 72 -14.84 14.25 -37.24
C ILE A 72 -14.67 12.74 -37.49
N VAL A 73 -14.23 12.00 -36.47
CA VAL A 73 -14.01 10.54 -36.58
C VAL A 73 -15.31 9.82 -36.96
N LEU A 74 -16.41 10.13 -36.27
CA LEU A 74 -17.72 9.53 -36.53
C LEU A 74 -18.26 9.94 -37.91
N GLY A 75 -18.16 11.22 -38.25
CA GLY A 75 -18.62 11.76 -39.53
C GLY A 75 -17.93 11.11 -40.72
N LEU A 76 -16.60 10.95 -40.68
CA LEU A 76 -15.86 10.25 -41.72
C LEU A 76 -16.26 8.77 -41.83
N GLY A 77 -16.51 8.10 -40.71
CA GLY A 77 -17.00 6.73 -40.69
C GLY A 77 -18.36 6.59 -41.38
N VAL A 78 -19.31 7.48 -41.06
CA VAL A 78 -20.64 7.51 -41.69
C VAL A 78 -20.52 7.77 -43.20
N LEU A 79 -19.69 8.73 -43.61
CA LEU A 79 -19.49 9.05 -45.03
C LEU A 79 -18.85 7.89 -45.81
N LEU A 80 -17.85 7.20 -45.23
CA LEU A 80 -17.26 6.00 -45.83
C LEU A 80 -18.30 4.89 -45.97
N LEU A 81 -19.13 4.67 -44.95
CA LEU A 81 -20.19 3.65 -44.99
C LEU A 81 -21.24 3.97 -46.07
N GLN A 82 -21.63 5.25 -46.20
CA GLN A 82 -22.52 5.69 -47.28
C GLN A 82 -21.92 5.42 -48.66
N ARG A 83 -20.62 5.64 -48.84
CA ARG A 83 -19.91 5.33 -50.11
C ARG A 83 -19.87 3.84 -50.39
N LEU A 84 -19.61 3.01 -49.38
CA LEU A 84 -19.66 1.56 -49.53
C LEU A 84 -21.04 1.02 -49.88
N ARG A 85 -22.10 1.62 -49.32
CA ARG A 85 -23.47 1.21 -49.68
C ARG A 85 -23.79 1.53 -51.14
N ALA A 86 -23.22 2.60 -51.68
CA ALA A 86 -23.39 2.98 -53.08
C ALA A 86 -22.50 2.16 -54.03
N ASP A 87 -21.31 1.78 -53.59
CA ASP A 87 -20.32 1.01 -54.37
C ASP A 87 -19.57 0.02 -53.46
N PRO A 88 -20.14 -1.18 -53.23
CA PRO A 88 -19.62 -2.15 -52.25
C PRO A 88 -18.22 -2.70 -52.59
N ASP A 89 -17.93 -2.86 -53.88
CA ASP A 89 -16.66 -3.41 -54.39
C ASP A 89 -15.67 -2.29 -54.79
N GLY A 90 -16.04 -1.04 -54.51
CA GLY A 90 -15.26 0.13 -54.84
C GLY A 90 -13.95 0.28 -54.08
N PRO A 91 -13.11 1.27 -54.46
CA PRO A 91 -11.79 1.49 -53.85
C PRO A 91 -11.84 1.85 -52.36
N TYR A 92 -13.02 2.18 -51.81
CA TYR A 92 -13.21 2.53 -50.41
C TYR A 92 -13.29 1.31 -49.48
N LEU A 93 -13.52 0.10 -50.00
CA LEU A 93 -13.72 -1.10 -49.17
C LEU A 93 -12.55 -1.33 -48.22
N ARG A 94 -11.32 -1.34 -48.74
CA ARG A 94 -10.11 -1.56 -47.92
C ARG A 94 -9.95 -0.48 -46.86
N LEU A 95 -10.14 0.78 -47.23
CA LEU A 95 -10.01 1.91 -46.32
C LEU A 95 -11.05 1.87 -45.20
N ALA A 96 -12.31 1.57 -45.54
CA ALA A 96 -13.38 1.48 -44.58
C ALA A 96 -13.23 0.28 -43.63
N VAL A 97 -12.73 -0.86 -44.11
CA VAL A 97 -12.41 -2.01 -43.25
C VAL A 97 -11.32 -1.66 -42.24
N VAL A 98 -10.22 -1.03 -42.68
CA VAL A 98 -9.14 -0.65 -41.76
C VAL A 98 -9.57 0.47 -40.80
N TYR A 99 -10.19 1.52 -41.33
CA TYR A 99 -10.69 2.64 -40.54
C TYR A 99 -11.72 2.19 -39.50
N GLY A 100 -12.75 1.46 -39.94
CA GLY A 100 -13.80 0.95 -39.07
C GLY A 100 -13.26 -0.02 -38.02
N GLY A 101 -12.35 -0.92 -38.40
CA GLY A 101 -11.70 -1.84 -37.47
C GLY A 101 -10.87 -1.12 -36.41
N LEU A 102 -10.10 -0.10 -36.79
CA LEU A 102 -9.33 0.71 -35.85
C LEU A 102 -10.22 1.54 -34.93
N VAL A 103 -11.23 2.23 -35.46
CA VAL A 103 -12.21 2.98 -34.65
C VAL A 103 -12.88 2.05 -33.64
N ALA A 104 -13.35 0.88 -34.07
CA ALA A 104 -14.00 -0.08 -33.19
C ALA A 104 -13.04 -0.58 -32.08
N THR A 105 -11.79 -0.91 -32.44
CA THR A 105 -10.79 -1.39 -31.48
C THR A 105 -10.43 -0.31 -30.45
N VAL A 106 -10.14 0.92 -30.90
CA VAL A 106 -9.83 2.06 -30.03
C VAL A 106 -11.02 2.39 -29.13
N PHE A 107 -12.23 2.41 -29.69
CA PHE A 107 -13.44 2.70 -28.94
C PHE A 107 -13.71 1.65 -27.86
N MET A 108 -13.70 0.36 -28.22
CA MET A 108 -13.90 -0.72 -27.25
C MET A 108 -12.86 -0.67 -26.12
N TYR A 109 -11.60 -0.40 -26.45
CA TYR A 109 -10.56 -0.25 -25.44
C TYR A 109 -10.84 0.94 -24.51
N LEU A 110 -11.23 2.10 -25.06
CA LEU A 110 -11.61 3.26 -24.24
C LEU A 110 -12.83 2.98 -23.35
N LEU A 111 -13.81 2.20 -23.82
CA LEU A 111 -14.96 1.78 -22.99
C LEU A 111 -14.49 0.93 -21.80
N LEU A 112 -13.60 -0.03 -22.02
CA LEU A 112 -13.05 -0.87 -20.95
C LEU A 112 -12.27 -0.03 -19.93
N VAL A 113 -11.48 0.94 -20.41
CA VAL A 113 -10.71 1.85 -19.55
C VAL A 113 -11.64 2.74 -18.72
N ALA A 114 -12.67 3.33 -19.32
CA ALA A 114 -13.65 4.14 -18.61
C ALA A 114 -14.40 3.31 -17.55
N ALA A 115 -14.89 2.13 -17.93
CA ALA A 115 -15.60 1.23 -17.03
C ALA A 115 -14.78 0.89 -15.77
N GLY A 116 -13.50 0.56 -15.95
CA GLY A 116 -12.63 0.14 -14.85
C GLY A 116 -12.01 1.26 -14.01
N ARG A 117 -12.07 2.53 -14.45
CA ARG A 117 -11.25 3.61 -13.85
C ARG A 117 -12.03 4.85 -13.43
N THR A 118 -13.19 5.16 -13.98
CA THR A 118 -13.93 6.40 -13.69
C THR A 118 -14.22 6.58 -12.19
N TYR A 119 -14.54 5.51 -11.46
CA TYR A 119 -14.82 5.56 -10.02
C TYR A 119 -13.63 5.24 -9.12
N LEU A 120 -12.42 5.08 -9.67
CA LEU A 120 -11.19 5.03 -8.87
C LEU A 120 -10.70 6.45 -8.56
N ARG A 121 -11.57 7.26 -7.97
CA ARG A 121 -11.35 8.68 -7.66
C ARG A 121 -11.45 8.92 -6.15
N GLY A 122 -10.68 9.89 -5.65
CA GLY A 122 -10.80 10.32 -4.27
C GLY A 122 -12.04 11.18 -4.03
N PRO A 123 -12.37 11.48 -2.76
CA PRO A 123 -13.54 12.27 -2.37
C PRO A 123 -13.49 13.74 -2.85
N GLU A 124 -12.34 14.21 -3.33
CA GLU A 124 -12.13 15.53 -3.91
C GLU A 124 -12.77 15.71 -5.30
N VAL A 125 -12.98 14.62 -6.06
CA VAL A 125 -13.53 14.68 -7.42
C VAL A 125 -15.06 14.72 -7.36
N LYS A 126 -15.64 15.91 -7.46
CA LYS A 126 -17.09 16.14 -7.27
C LYS A 126 -17.82 16.65 -8.50
N SER A 127 -17.15 17.40 -9.37
CA SER A 127 -17.79 18.02 -10.54
C SER A 127 -17.56 17.23 -11.83
N ALA A 128 -18.43 17.43 -12.83
CA ALA A 128 -18.29 16.85 -14.16
C ALA A 128 -16.93 17.18 -14.81
N LEU A 129 -16.41 18.39 -14.57
CA LEU A 129 -15.12 18.82 -15.09
C LEU A 129 -13.96 18.11 -14.38
N ASP A 130 -14.09 17.85 -13.08
CA ASP A 130 -13.11 17.06 -12.34
C ASP A 130 -13.04 15.62 -12.85
N VAL A 131 -14.18 15.03 -13.24
CA VAL A 131 -14.22 13.69 -13.87
C VAL A 131 -13.53 13.68 -15.24
N PHE A 132 -13.74 14.74 -16.03
CA PHE A 132 -13.04 14.92 -17.29
C PHE A 132 -11.53 15.05 -17.07
N LEU A 133 -11.09 15.89 -16.12
CA LEU A 133 -9.68 16.06 -15.77
C LEU A 133 -9.07 14.80 -15.17
N LEU A 134 -9.82 14.02 -14.41
CA LEU A 134 -9.40 12.70 -13.92
C LEU A 134 -9.04 11.78 -15.10
N GLY A 135 -9.73 11.89 -16.24
CA GLY A 135 -9.39 11.18 -17.48
C GLY A 135 -8.00 11.51 -18.02
N PHE A 136 -7.43 12.67 -17.69
CA PHE A 136 -6.06 13.02 -18.06
C PHE A 136 -4.99 12.33 -17.20
N SER A 137 -5.36 11.92 -15.99
CA SER A 137 -4.43 11.29 -15.05
C SER A 137 -4.02 9.88 -15.49
N ARG A 138 -2.73 9.54 -15.33
CA ARG A 138 -2.08 8.25 -15.60
C ARG A 138 -2.23 7.70 -17.05
N PHE A 139 -1.07 7.32 -17.60
CA PHE A 139 -0.84 6.70 -18.91
C PHE A 139 -1.26 7.56 -20.11
N HIS A 140 -0.33 7.74 -21.05
CA HIS A 140 -0.65 8.29 -22.35
C HIS A 140 -1.21 7.16 -23.24
N PHE A 141 -2.36 7.37 -23.87
CA PHE A 141 -3.05 6.33 -24.63
C PHE A 141 -2.68 6.42 -26.11
N PHE A 142 -1.53 5.84 -26.45
CA PHE A 142 -0.98 5.91 -27.82
C PHE A 142 -1.94 5.34 -28.89
N TRP A 143 -2.83 4.41 -28.51
CA TRP A 143 -3.78 3.78 -29.42
C TRP A 143 -4.74 4.77 -30.10
N ALA A 144 -5.18 5.81 -29.39
CA ALA A 144 -6.02 6.84 -29.99
C ALA A 144 -5.23 7.70 -31.00
N ALA A 145 -3.92 7.84 -30.81
CA ALA A 145 -3.06 8.55 -31.75
C ALA A 145 -2.87 7.79 -33.07
N LEU A 146 -2.93 6.44 -33.06
CA LEU A 146 -2.87 5.61 -34.27
C LEU A 146 -4.03 5.86 -35.24
N LEU A 147 -5.13 6.46 -34.78
CA LEU A 147 -6.30 6.71 -35.60
C LEU A 147 -6.09 7.87 -36.58
N TRP A 148 -5.25 8.85 -36.25
CA TRP A 148 -5.09 10.09 -37.03
C TRP A 148 -4.58 9.90 -38.46
N PRO A 149 -3.59 9.04 -38.75
CA PRO A 149 -3.19 8.74 -40.13
C PRO A 149 -4.36 8.24 -40.98
N TRP A 150 -5.27 7.45 -40.38
CA TRP A 150 -6.42 6.89 -41.08
C TRP A 150 -7.59 7.88 -41.22
N VAL A 151 -7.76 8.78 -40.24
CA VAL A 151 -8.64 9.96 -40.37
C VAL A 151 -8.19 10.83 -41.54
N ALA A 152 -6.90 11.10 -41.65
CA ALA A 152 -6.34 11.86 -42.78
C ALA A 152 -6.54 11.12 -44.11
N ALA A 153 -6.26 9.81 -44.16
CA ALA A 153 -6.47 8.99 -45.35
C ALA A 153 -7.96 8.97 -45.79
N ALA A 154 -8.89 8.81 -44.83
CA ALA A 154 -10.34 8.86 -45.08
C ALA A 154 -10.77 10.22 -45.63
N ALA A 155 -10.31 11.31 -45.01
CA ALA A 155 -10.61 12.67 -45.48
C ALA A 155 -10.08 12.90 -46.90
N LEU A 156 -8.83 12.53 -47.18
CA LEU A 156 -8.20 12.68 -48.51
C LEU A 156 -8.88 11.82 -49.57
N ALA A 157 -9.23 10.57 -49.26
CA ALA A 157 -9.92 9.68 -50.19
C ALA A 157 -11.32 10.20 -50.53
N LEU A 158 -12.09 10.65 -49.53
CA LEU A 158 -13.41 11.24 -49.73
C LEU A 158 -13.35 12.57 -50.50
N ALA A 159 -12.30 13.36 -50.28
CA ALA A 159 -12.06 14.60 -51.02
C ALA A 159 -11.76 14.34 -52.50
N ARG A 160 -10.93 13.33 -52.83
CA ARG A 160 -10.64 12.93 -54.22
C ARG A 160 -11.82 12.27 -54.94
N GLY A 161 -12.65 11.55 -54.18
CA GLY A 161 -13.80 10.78 -54.68
C GLY A 161 -15.02 11.60 -55.07
N ARG A 162 -15.08 12.84 -54.62
CA ARG A 162 -15.94 13.84 -55.26
C ARG A 162 -15.09 14.45 -56.38
N ARG A 163 -15.64 14.63 -57.58
CA ARG A 163 -15.17 15.69 -58.49
C ARG A 163 -15.49 17.04 -57.84
N LEU A 164 -14.97 17.28 -56.64
CA LEU A 164 -14.91 18.59 -56.04
C LEU A 164 -13.98 19.34 -56.98
N SER A 165 -14.56 20.08 -57.92
CA SER A 165 -13.99 21.34 -58.35
C SER A 165 -13.83 22.16 -57.07
N LEU A 166 -12.78 21.88 -56.29
CA LEU A 166 -12.40 22.63 -55.11
C LEU A 166 -12.23 24.04 -55.63
N THR A 167 -13.21 24.89 -55.35
CA THR A 167 -13.06 26.29 -55.67
C THR A 167 -11.86 26.79 -54.85
N ARG A 168 -11.18 27.85 -55.31
CA ARG A 168 -10.02 28.41 -54.60
C ARG A 168 -10.29 28.67 -53.11
N ARG A 169 -11.57 28.92 -52.75
CA ARG A 169 -12.07 29.03 -51.38
C ARG A 169 -12.00 27.73 -50.56
N ASP A 170 -12.34 26.59 -51.14
CA ASP A 170 -12.36 25.30 -50.43
C ASP A 170 -10.94 24.80 -50.13
N SER A 171 -10.00 25.04 -51.06
CA SER A 171 -8.58 24.73 -50.85
C SER A 171 -7.95 25.63 -49.77
N LEU A 172 -8.34 26.91 -49.72
CA LEU A 172 -7.92 27.84 -48.67
C LEU A 172 -8.51 27.46 -47.31
N ALA A 173 -9.78 27.05 -47.25
CA ALA A 173 -10.41 26.58 -46.03
C ALA A 173 -9.76 25.29 -45.51
N ALA A 174 -9.47 24.33 -46.38
CA ALA A 174 -8.76 23.11 -46.01
C ALA A 174 -7.32 23.39 -45.52
N GLY A 175 -6.60 24.30 -46.20
CA GLY A 175 -5.28 24.76 -45.77
C GLY A 175 -5.32 25.47 -44.41
N PHE A 176 -6.32 26.32 -44.19
CA PHE A 176 -6.53 27.01 -42.92
C PHE A 176 -6.83 26.03 -41.78
N VAL A 177 -7.71 25.06 -41.99
CA VAL A 177 -8.03 24.01 -41.00
C VAL A 177 -6.80 23.16 -40.68
N GLY A 178 -6.04 22.75 -41.70
CA GLY A 178 -4.80 21.99 -41.50
C GLY A 178 -3.75 22.78 -40.70
N THR A 179 -3.58 24.06 -41.04
CA THR A 179 -2.63 24.96 -40.34
C THR A 179 -3.10 25.24 -38.91
N ALA A 180 -4.39 25.49 -38.69
CA ALA A 180 -4.97 25.66 -37.37
C ALA A 180 -4.80 24.40 -36.52
N GLY A 181 -4.93 23.21 -37.11
CA GLY A 181 -4.66 21.93 -36.45
C GLY A 181 -3.20 21.79 -35.99
N ILE A 182 -2.24 22.15 -36.85
CA ILE A 182 -0.81 22.15 -36.50
C ILE A 182 -0.52 23.15 -35.39
N VAL A 183 -1.06 24.38 -35.48
CA VAL A 183 -0.89 25.41 -34.44
C VAL A 183 -1.49 24.94 -33.11
N LEU A 184 -2.67 24.33 -33.12
CA LEU A 184 -3.30 23.76 -31.92
C LEU A 184 -2.47 22.61 -31.33
N MET A 185 -1.87 21.75 -32.16
CA MET A 185 -0.97 20.68 -31.68
C MET A 185 0.30 21.25 -31.04
N LEU A 186 0.97 22.20 -31.70
CA LEU A 186 2.16 22.85 -31.17
C LEU A 186 1.85 23.61 -29.88
N TRP A 187 0.74 24.34 -29.84
CA TRP A 187 0.28 25.07 -28.66
C TRP A 187 -0.13 24.14 -27.51
N GLY A 188 -0.71 22.98 -27.81
CA GLY A 188 -0.99 21.92 -26.82
C GLY A 188 0.27 21.27 -26.23
N GLY A 189 1.47 21.64 -26.72
CA GLY A 189 2.72 21.09 -26.23
C GLY A 189 3.04 19.73 -26.83
N ALA A 190 2.61 19.46 -28.07
CA ALA A 190 3.01 18.27 -28.81
C ALA A 190 4.54 18.14 -28.99
N LEU A 191 5.31 19.20 -28.74
CA LEU A 191 6.77 19.17 -28.71
C LEU A 191 7.37 19.37 -27.31
N ASP A 192 6.56 19.62 -26.28
CA ASP A 192 7.01 19.88 -24.89
C ASP A 192 7.17 18.58 -24.06
N HIS A 193 7.52 17.49 -24.74
CA HIS A 193 7.72 16.18 -24.10
C HIS A 193 8.88 16.19 -23.11
N LEU A 194 9.94 16.95 -23.41
CA LEU A 194 11.15 17.02 -22.59
C LEU A 194 10.88 17.60 -21.20
N THR A 195 10.10 18.68 -21.11
CA THR A 195 9.79 19.33 -19.83
C THR A 195 8.93 18.40 -18.96
N ARG A 196 7.89 17.79 -19.54
CA ARG A 196 7.05 16.81 -18.84
C ARG A 196 7.85 15.60 -18.36
N HIS A 197 8.68 15.00 -19.21
CA HIS A 197 9.50 13.86 -18.81
C HIS A 197 10.56 14.23 -17.75
N ARG A 198 11.13 15.43 -17.81
CA ARG A 198 12.04 15.92 -16.75
C ARG A 198 11.34 16.05 -15.41
N MET A 199 10.14 16.63 -15.38
CA MET A 199 9.36 16.73 -14.13
C MET A 199 8.97 15.35 -13.58
N GLU A 200 8.48 14.44 -14.42
CA GLU A 200 8.15 13.07 -14.00
C GLU A 200 9.39 12.29 -13.53
N ALA A 201 10.52 12.46 -14.21
CA ALA A 201 11.80 11.84 -13.82
C ALA A 201 12.29 12.37 -12.48
N TRP A 202 12.20 13.69 -12.25
CA TRP A 202 12.56 14.31 -10.98
C TRP A 202 11.69 13.79 -9.83
N PHE A 203 10.36 13.77 -10.01
CA PHE A 203 9.44 13.26 -8.99
C PHE A 203 9.70 11.78 -8.68
N ARG A 204 9.93 10.95 -9.71
CA ARG A 204 10.33 9.55 -9.53
C ARG A 204 11.64 9.40 -8.78
N ASN A 205 12.65 10.18 -9.15
CA ASN A 205 13.96 10.12 -8.49
C ASN A 205 13.84 10.48 -7.01
N ALA A 206 13.14 11.57 -6.70
CA ALA A 206 12.93 12.00 -5.32
C ALA A 206 12.16 10.95 -4.50
N THR A 207 11.12 10.35 -5.09
CA THR A 207 10.36 9.25 -4.47
C THR A 207 11.23 8.03 -4.20
N VAL A 208 12.04 7.60 -5.19
CA VAL A 208 12.94 6.45 -5.08
C VAL A 208 14.00 6.67 -4.01
N THR A 209 14.60 7.87 -3.97
CA THR A 209 15.58 8.25 -2.95
C THR A 209 14.98 8.19 -1.54
N CYS A 210 13.77 8.71 -1.35
CA CYS A 210 13.08 8.61 -0.07
C CYS A 210 12.85 7.14 0.33
N LEU A 211 12.30 6.33 -0.57
CA LEU A 211 12.05 4.90 -0.32
C LEU A 211 13.32 4.16 0.08
N MET A 212 14.41 4.34 -0.69
CA MET A 212 15.68 3.69 -0.40
C MET A 212 16.24 4.15 0.94
N SER A 213 16.22 5.45 1.22
CA SER A 213 16.72 6.00 2.49
C SER A 213 15.94 5.46 3.69
N GLN A 214 14.60 5.53 3.66
CA GLN A 214 13.76 5.08 4.76
C GLN A 214 13.89 3.57 5.00
N LEU A 215 14.03 2.79 3.93
CA LEU A 215 14.24 1.34 4.03
C LEU A 215 15.55 0.99 4.76
N GLN A 216 16.60 1.81 4.65
CA GLN A 216 17.88 1.52 5.33
C GLN A 216 17.85 1.83 6.83
N LYS A 217 16.91 2.64 7.31
CA LYS A 217 16.83 3.08 8.71
C LYS A 217 16.30 2.00 9.67
N GLY A 218 15.68 0.93 9.17
CA GLY A 218 15.02 -0.06 10.03
C GLY A 218 13.77 0.47 10.74
N GLU A 219 13.19 1.56 10.24
CA GLU A 219 11.97 2.18 10.74
C GLU A 219 10.83 2.07 9.72
N GLY A 220 9.73 2.79 9.96
CA GLY A 220 8.64 2.88 9.00
C GLY A 220 9.07 3.60 7.72
N ILE A 221 8.66 3.07 6.55
CA ILE A 221 8.86 3.67 5.24
C ILE A 221 7.88 4.82 5.06
N ASP A 222 8.24 5.99 5.61
CA ASP A 222 7.41 7.19 5.60
C ASP A 222 7.96 8.26 4.64
N CYS A 223 7.23 8.50 3.56
CA CYS A 223 7.58 9.45 2.50
C CYS A 223 6.50 10.53 2.36
N GLN A 224 6.22 11.24 3.46
CA GLN A 224 5.15 12.25 3.57
C GLN A 224 5.26 13.40 2.57
N GLU A 225 6.47 13.75 2.14
CA GLU A 225 6.72 14.76 1.11
C GLU A 225 5.95 14.50 -0.19
N PHE A 226 5.57 13.24 -0.43
CA PHE A 226 4.80 12.81 -1.59
C PHE A 226 3.37 12.39 -1.25
N ASN A 227 2.88 12.71 -0.04
CA ASN A 227 1.58 12.32 0.48
C ASN A 227 1.30 10.80 0.34
N MET A 228 2.34 9.99 0.57
CA MET A 228 2.22 8.53 0.57
C MET A 228 1.99 8.02 1.99
N PRO A 229 1.11 7.02 2.18
CA PRO A 229 0.98 6.36 3.49
C PRO A 229 2.26 5.58 3.81
N ASP A 230 2.44 5.18 5.08
CA ASP A 230 3.50 4.25 5.48
C ASP A 230 3.49 2.99 4.58
N LEU A 231 4.57 2.81 3.81
CA LEU A 231 4.70 1.74 2.82
C LEU A 231 5.29 0.44 3.39
N THR A 232 5.66 0.43 4.68
CA THR A 232 6.25 -0.73 5.36
C THR A 232 5.42 -2.00 5.20
N PRO A 233 4.09 -1.99 5.42
CA PRO A 233 3.28 -3.20 5.25
C PRO A 233 3.27 -3.72 3.81
N ALA A 234 3.27 -2.82 2.83
CA ALA A 234 3.30 -3.18 1.41
C ALA A 234 4.64 -3.78 1.03
N TYR A 235 5.75 -3.21 1.51
CA TYR A 235 7.09 -3.72 1.24
C TYR A 235 7.31 -5.10 1.89
N ILE A 236 6.93 -5.29 3.16
CA ILE A 236 7.01 -6.57 3.86
C ILE A 236 6.22 -7.64 3.09
N TYR A 237 4.96 -7.34 2.74
CA TYR A 237 4.12 -8.25 1.97
C TYR A 237 4.76 -8.61 0.63
N ALA A 238 5.28 -7.62 -0.10
CA ALA A 238 5.92 -7.81 -1.39
C ALA A 238 7.16 -8.71 -1.30
N ARG A 239 7.97 -8.56 -0.25
CA ARG A 239 9.15 -9.40 0.00
C ARG A 239 8.74 -10.85 0.23
N ARG A 240 7.73 -11.06 1.08
CA ARG A 240 7.18 -12.38 1.39
C ARG A 240 6.69 -13.14 0.16
N ILE A 241 6.00 -12.47 -0.77
CA ILE A 241 5.52 -13.10 -2.01
C ILE A 241 6.59 -13.15 -3.11
N GLY A 242 7.81 -12.69 -2.85
CA GLY A 242 8.89 -12.65 -3.85
C GLY A 242 8.61 -11.69 -5.01
N ALA A 243 7.89 -10.58 -4.77
CA ALA A 243 7.57 -9.62 -5.81
C ALA A 243 8.85 -9.06 -6.44
N SER A 244 8.91 -9.03 -7.78
CA SER A 244 10.14 -8.67 -8.49
C SER A 244 10.72 -7.31 -8.10
N PHE A 245 9.87 -6.35 -7.72
CA PHE A 245 10.33 -5.00 -7.41
C PHE A 245 11.21 -4.92 -6.16
N VAL A 246 11.10 -5.85 -5.21
CA VAL A 246 11.93 -5.83 -3.98
C VAL A 246 13.41 -6.00 -4.27
N ARG A 247 13.76 -6.55 -5.45
CA ARG A 247 15.14 -6.67 -5.94
C ARG A 247 15.74 -5.31 -6.31
N TYR A 248 14.92 -4.34 -6.70
CA TYR A 248 15.38 -2.97 -7.00
C TYR A 248 15.46 -2.09 -5.76
N PHE A 249 14.86 -2.52 -4.64
CA PHE A 249 14.90 -1.84 -3.36
C PHE A 249 15.38 -2.80 -2.27
N PRO A 250 16.64 -3.27 -2.31
CA PRO A 250 17.14 -4.19 -1.29
C PRO A 250 17.40 -3.46 0.04
N VAL A 251 17.26 -4.19 1.13
CA VAL A 251 17.84 -3.81 2.42
C VAL A 251 19.33 -4.09 2.35
N LEU A 252 20.14 -3.03 2.40
CA LEU A 252 21.59 -3.11 2.28
C LEU A 252 22.21 -3.54 3.61
N PRO A 253 23.32 -4.30 3.57
CA PRO A 253 24.09 -4.62 4.77
C PRO A 253 24.66 -3.34 5.39
N VAL A 254 24.79 -3.32 6.71
CA VAL A 254 25.41 -2.23 7.47
C VAL A 254 26.74 -2.73 8.02
N GLU A 255 27.79 -1.93 7.87
CA GLU A 255 29.11 -2.28 8.41
C GLU A 255 29.09 -2.30 9.94
N LEU A 256 29.91 -3.19 10.53
CA LEU A 256 30.09 -3.28 11.98
C LEU A 256 30.62 -1.95 12.54
N GLY A 257 30.10 -1.51 13.68
CA GLY A 257 30.49 -0.27 14.33
C GLY A 257 29.80 1.01 13.82
N VAL A 258 28.97 0.94 12.79
CA VAL A 258 28.22 2.11 12.28
C VAL A 258 26.98 2.38 13.14
N ASP A 259 26.74 3.60 13.61
CA ASP A 259 25.57 3.89 14.47
C ASP A 259 24.33 4.41 13.73
N ASP A 260 24.32 4.37 12.39
CA ASP A 260 23.16 4.75 11.57
C ASP A 260 22.71 3.60 10.64
N PRO A 261 21.59 2.91 10.92
CA PRO A 261 20.76 3.03 12.12
C PRO A 261 21.36 2.25 13.31
N ALA A 262 21.33 2.81 14.52
CA ALA A 262 22.02 2.25 15.69
C ALA A 262 21.65 0.79 16.00
N PRO A 263 22.62 -0.05 16.44
CA PRO A 263 22.34 -1.41 16.84
C PRO A 263 21.52 -1.47 18.13
N TRP A 264 20.55 -2.38 18.15
CA TRP A 264 19.73 -2.64 19.34
C TRP A 264 20.54 -3.30 20.45
N PHE A 265 21.51 -4.13 20.06
CA PHE A 265 22.49 -4.73 20.96
C PHE A 265 23.88 -4.60 20.36
N ARG A 266 24.87 -4.25 21.17
CA ARG A 266 26.30 -4.28 20.82
C ARG A 266 27.07 -4.88 21.99
N LEU A 267 27.83 -5.95 21.78
CA LEU A 267 28.54 -6.68 22.85
C LEU A 267 29.50 -5.78 23.63
N SER A 268 30.18 -4.85 22.96
CA SER A 268 31.08 -3.90 23.62
C SER A 268 30.36 -2.92 24.57
N ARG A 269 29.05 -2.69 24.37
CA ARG A 269 28.20 -1.81 25.20
C ARG A 269 27.37 -2.59 26.22
N ASP A 270 26.80 -3.72 25.80
CA ASP A 270 25.69 -4.41 26.46
C ASP A 270 26.12 -5.78 27.04
N ARG A 271 27.40 -5.91 27.42
CA ARG A 271 27.98 -7.19 27.89
C ARG A 271 27.23 -7.80 29.08
N ASN A 272 26.59 -6.97 29.91
CA ASN A 272 25.77 -7.39 31.05
C ASN A 272 24.47 -8.11 30.65
N HIS A 273 24.07 -8.08 29.38
CA HIS A 273 22.88 -8.78 28.88
C HIS A 273 23.23 -10.14 28.24
N VAL A 274 24.44 -10.63 28.49
CA VAL A 274 24.95 -11.88 27.93
C VAL A 274 25.16 -12.88 29.05
N GLU A 275 24.46 -14.00 28.97
CA GLU A 275 24.71 -15.18 29.79
C GLU A 275 25.54 -16.18 28.99
N THR A 276 26.56 -16.77 29.62
CA THR A 276 27.43 -17.75 28.95
C THR A 276 27.31 -19.11 29.60
N ARG A 277 27.39 -20.17 28.79
CA ARG A 277 27.43 -21.57 29.25
C ARG A 277 28.58 -22.27 28.55
N ASN A 278 29.29 -23.15 29.27
CA ASN A 278 30.44 -23.89 28.76
C ASN A 278 31.55 -22.99 28.18
N VAL A 279 31.69 -21.78 28.74
CA VAL A 279 32.69 -20.78 28.33
C VAL A 279 33.43 -20.31 29.57
N SER A 280 34.75 -20.22 29.48
CA SER A 280 35.61 -19.69 30.54
C SER A 280 36.58 -18.64 29.98
N PRO A 281 37.07 -17.69 30.79
CA PRO A 281 38.07 -16.72 30.33
C PRO A 281 39.39 -17.40 29.92
N ALA A 282 40.01 -16.94 28.83
CA ALA A 282 41.29 -17.46 28.33
C ALA A 282 42.16 -16.34 27.72
N PRO A 283 43.46 -16.57 27.44
CA PRO A 283 44.34 -15.53 26.87
C PRO A 283 43.87 -14.97 25.53
N MET A 284 43.28 -15.81 24.66
CA MET A 284 42.68 -15.35 23.40
C MET A 284 41.34 -14.63 23.58
N GLY A 285 40.77 -14.64 24.80
CA GLY A 285 39.46 -14.12 25.13
C GLY A 285 38.69 -15.16 25.94
N TYR A 286 38.35 -16.28 25.30
CA TYR A 286 37.53 -17.34 25.87
C TYR A 286 38.08 -18.73 25.52
N ALA A 287 37.92 -19.68 26.43
CA ALA A 287 38.06 -21.11 26.21
C ALA A 287 36.66 -21.73 26.20
N ALA A 288 36.29 -22.32 25.07
CA ALA A 288 35.07 -23.09 24.92
C ALA A 288 35.28 -24.53 25.41
N ALA A 289 34.35 -25.02 26.22
CA ALA A 289 34.07 -26.45 26.32
C ALA A 289 33.08 -26.85 25.20
N PRO A 290 32.82 -28.15 24.96
CA PRO A 290 31.82 -28.56 23.98
C PRO A 290 30.46 -27.90 24.25
N ASP A 291 29.75 -27.49 23.18
CA ASP A 291 28.47 -26.78 23.28
C ASP A 291 28.58 -25.45 24.06
N ALA A 292 29.54 -24.61 23.67
CA ALA A 292 29.72 -23.26 24.20
C ALA A 292 28.63 -22.32 23.68
N GLN A 293 27.97 -21.59 24.59
CA GLN A 293 26.78 -20.80 24.26
C GLN A 293 26.86 -19.39 24.84
N PHE A 294 26.40 -18.42 24.06
CA PHE A 294 26.14 -17.04 24.46
C PHE A 294 24.65 -16.77 24.28
N GLU A 295 23.90 -16.71 25.38
CA GLU A 295 22.51 -16.25 25.37
C GLU A 295 22.51 -14.72 25.49
N ILE A 296 22.06 -14.05 24.43
CA ILE A 296 22.04 -12.60 24.29
C ILE A 296 20.60 -12.12 24.45
N ARG A 297 20.36 -11.26 25.45
CA ARG A 297 19.07 -10.60 25.64
C ARG A 297 19.11 -9.19 25.07
N ILE A 298 18.23 -8.91 24.11
CA ILE A 298 18.19 -7.60 23.45
C ILE A 298 17.61 -6.54 24.39
N GLY A 299 16.73 -6.91 25.32
CA GLY A 299 16.08 -5.99 26.26
C GLY A 299 14.99 -5.14 25.60
N ARG A 300 14.45 -5.62 24.48
CA ARG A 300 13.46 -4.95 23.62
C ARG A 300 12.38 -5.95 23.14
N PRO A 301 11.67 -6.63 24.05
CA PRO A 301 10.77 -7.74 23.69
C PRO A 301 9.65 -7.32 22.75
N GLU A 302 9.04 -6.15 22.97
CA GLU A 302 7.96 -5.65 22.10
C GLU A 302 8.48 -5.26 20.71
N GLU A 303 9.65 -4.61 20.62
CA GLU A 303 10.21 -4.22 19.32
C GLU A 303 10.74 -5.43 18.54
N MET A 304 11.36 -6.40 19.22
CA MET A 304 11.76 -7.69 18.65
C MET A 304 10.56 -8.45 18.10
N GLY A 305 9.44 -8.47 18.83
CA GLY A 305 8.18 -9.08 18.39
C GLY A 305 7.58 -8.43 17.14
N ASN A 306 7.98 -7.20 16.81
CA ASN A 306 7.57 -6.50 15.58
C ASN A 306 8.62 -6.55 14.48
N CYS A 307 9.83 -7.03 14.77
CA CYS A 307 10.92 -7.08 13.83
C CYS A 307 10.78 -8.27 12.89
N VAL A 308 10.67 -8.02 11.58
CA VAL A 308 10.55 -9.08 10.56
C VAL A 308 11.88 -9.41 9.89
N MET A 309 12.89 -8.55 10.08
CA MET A 309 14.24 -8.75 9.56
C MET A 309 15.29 -8.38 10.58
N LEU A 310 16.10 -9.35 10.97
CA LEU A 310 17.18 -9.17 11.93
C LEU A 310 18.51 -9.43 11.23
N ASP A 311 19.42 -8.46 11.29
CA ASP A 311 20.82 -8.66 10.93
C ASP A 311 21.60 -8.85 12.24
N VAL A 312 22.33 -9.97 12.34
CA VAL A 312 23.25 -10.27 13.44
C VAL A 312 24.64 -10.39 12.86
N LYS A 313 25.52 -9.48 13.26
CA LYS A 313 26.92 -9.47 12.86
C LYS A 313 27.79 -9.86 14.03
N ALA A 314 28.77 -10.72 13.79
CA ALA A 314 29.71 -11.15 14.81
C ALA A 314 31.13 -11.13 14.25
N VAL A 315 32.08 -10.70 15.07
CA VAL A 315 33.50 -10.87 14.79
C VAL A 315 33.98 -12.04 15.62
N VAL A 316 34.48 -13.10 14.99
CA VAL A 316 34.97 -14.31 15.66
C VAL A 316 36.38 -14.65 15.18
N ASN A 317 37.23 -15.05 16.12
CA ASN A 317 38.54 -15.63 15.87
C ASN A 317 38.63 -16.96 16.60
N ALA A 318 38.78 -18.07 15.88
CA ALA A 318 38.82 -19.41 16.45
C ALA A 318 40.19 -20.06 16.21
N SER A 319 40.65 -20.90 17.13
CA SER A 319 41.93 -21.60 16.98
C SER A 319 41.86 -22.75 15.95
N GLN A 320 40.68 -23.33 15.73
CA GLN A 320 40.44 -24.47 14.84
C GLN A 320 39.22 -24.25 13.94
N ASP A 321 39.15 -25.03 12.86
CA ASP A 321 37.97 -25.05 11.97
C ASP A 321 36.73 -25.61 12.70
N ASP A 322 35.64 -24.87 12.61
CA ASP A 322 34.39 -25.16 13.32
C ASP A 322 33.17 -24.48 12.67
N ILE A 323 32.05 -24.44 13.40
CA ILE A 323 30.79 -23.84 12.97
C ILE A 323 30.37 -22.78 13.99
N LEU A 324 30.01 -21.60 13.48
CA LEU A 324 29.30 -20.56 14.21
C LEU A 324 27.80 -20.77 13.97
N GLN A 325 27.01 -20.96 15.02
CA GLN A 325 25.59 -21.20 14.90
C GLN A 325 24.78 -20.16 15.69
N LEU A 326 23.82 -19.54 15.02
CA LEU A 326 22.88 -18.59 15.62
C LEU A 326 21.51 -19.23 15.70
N PHE A 327 20.98 -19.32 16.91
CA PHE A 327 19.61 -19.68 17.21
C PHE A 327 18.79 -18.43 17.52
N PHE A 328 17.57 -18.40 17.01
CA PHE A 328 16.59 -17.35 17.27
C PHE A 328 15.25 -17.96 17.64
N GLN A 329 14.42 -17.18 18.32
CA GLN A 329 13.05 -17.58 18.65
C GLN A 329 12.09 -16.78 17.79
N PRO A 330 11.25 -17.41 16.96
CA PRO A 330 10.06 -16.74 16.45
C PRO A 330 9.22 -16.21 17.63
N HIS A 331 8.64 -15.02 17.48
CA HIS A 331 7.84 -14.41 18.54
C HIS A 331 6.69 -15.35 18.98
N GLY A 332 6.63 -15.64 20.29
CA GLY A 332 5.67 -16.56 20.90
C GLY A 332 6.11 -18.03 20.94
N GLN A 333 7.23 -18.40 20.31
CA GLN A 333 7.82 -19.73 20.48
C GLN A 333 8.55 -19.83 21.83
N ALA A 334 8.39 -20.97 22.51
CA ALA A 334 9.14 -21.27 23.72
C ALA A 334 10.46 -21.98 23.38
N GLY A 335 11.58 -21.42 23.83
CA GLY A 335 12.90 -22.03 23.73
C GLY A 335 13.52 -22.03 22.32
N PHE A 336 14.81 -22.35 22.28
CA PHE A 336 15.58 -22.47 21.05
C PHE A 336 15.40 -23.85 20.42
N THR A 337 15.33 -23.90 19.09
CA THR A 337 15.18 -25.15 18.31
C THR A 337 16.05 -25.11 17.07
N GLU A 338 16.54 -26.27 16.62
CA GLU A 338 17.34 -26.40 15.39
C GLU A 338 16.67 -25.83 14.14
N ALA A 339 15.33 -25.96 14.04
CA ALA A 339 14.54 -25.42 12.94
C ALA A 339 14.65 -23.89 12.81
N SER A 340 14.95 -23.21 13.92
CA SER A 340 15.10 -21.75 14.03
C SER A 340 16.56 -21.40 14.28
N SER A 341 17.45 -22.00 13.49
CA SER A 341 18.89 -21.73 13.54
C SER A 341 19.48 -21.49 12.15
N ARG A 342 20.65 -20.84 12.13
CA ARG A 342 21.49 -20.64 10.95
C ARG A 342 22.94 -20.88 11.35
N SER A 343 23.70 -21.53 10.47
CA SER A 343 25.10 -21.84 10.72
C SER A 343 25.99 -21.32 9.59
N LEU A 344 27.19 -20.90 9.95
CA LEU A 344 28.24 -20.46 9.04
C LEU A 344 29.55 -21.17 9.41
N PRO A 345 30.35 -21.60 8.42
CA PRO A 345 31.63 -22.24 8.69
C PRO A 345 32.65 -21.22 9.19
N VAL A 346 33.34 -21.54 10.29
CA VAL A 346 34.46 -20.77 10.84
C VAL A 346 35.75 -21.47 10.46
N LYS A 347 36.63 -20.77 9.76
CA LYS A 347 38.00 -21.27 9.51
C LYS A 347 38.93 -20.78 10.62
N GLY A 348 39.57 -21.71 11.31
CA GLY A 348 40.53 -21.42 12.37
C GLY A 348 41.84 -20.84 11.83
N GLY A 349 42.67 -20.37 12.77
CA GLY A 349 43.97 -19.77 12.49
C GLY A 349 44.07 -18.30 12.91
N ALA A 350 45.13 -17.62 12.49
CA ALA A 350 45.35 -16.22 12.87
C ALA A 350 44.40 -15.28 12.11
N GLY A 351 43.52 -14.59 12.84
CA GLY A 351 42.81 -13.41 12.34
C GLY A 351 41.33 -13.38 12.67
N LYS A 352 40.85 -12.19 13.04
CA LYS A 352 39.42 -11.92 13.26
C LYS A 352 38.67 -11.98 11.93
N LYS A 353 37.53 -12.66 11.90
CA LYS A 353 36.63 -12.73 10.73
C LYS A 353 35.25 -12.21 11.09
N GLU A 354 34.64 -11.50 10.16
CA GLU A 354 33.26 -11.03 10.27
C GLU A 354 32.30 -12.08 9.71
N PHE A 355 31.21 -12.30 10.42
CA PHE A 355 30.11 -13.18 10.07
C PHE A 355 28.81 -12.38 10.10
N GLU A 356 27.94 -12.60 9.11
CA GLU A 356 26.64 -11.94 9.01
C GLU A 356 25.54 -12.99 8.88
N PHE A 357 24.60 -12.97 9.83
CA PHE A 357 23.35 -13.71 9.76
C PHE A 357 22.22 -12.73 9.44
N ARG A 358 21.55 -12.94 8.31
CA ARG A 358 20.30 -12.26 7.98
C ARG A 358 19.12 -13.21 8.22
N LEU A 359 18.31 -12.88 9.21
CA LEU A 359 17.15 -13.65 9.63
C LEU A 359 15.87 -12.95 9.18
N GLU A 360 14.89 -13.74 8.74
CA GLU A 360 13.55 -13.26 8.38
C GLU A 360 12.51 -14.01 9.23
N SER A 361 11.50 -13.29 9.72
CA SER A 361 10.38 -13.87 10.47
C SER A 361 9.06 -13.18 10.12
N ASP A 362 8.03 -13.98 9.82
CA ASP A 362 6.68 -13.46 9.53
C ASP A 362 5.95 -12.97 10.78
N THR A 363 6.32 -13.48 11.96
CA THR A 363 5.63 -13.23 13.22
C THR A 363 6.41 -12.36 14.19
N GLY A 364 7.66 -12.01 13.87
CA GLY A 364 8.57 -11.34 14.77
C GLY A 364 9.61 -12.26 15.40
N PHE A 365 10.49 -11.70 16.21
CA PHE A 365 11.48 -12.44 17.02
C PHE A 365 11.17 -12.32 18.52
N GLY A 366 11.58 -13.32 19.30
CA GLY A 366 11.68 -13.24 20.75
C GLY A 366 12.86 -12.35 21.17
N ASP A 367 12.90 -11.97 22.44
CA ASP A 367 13.93 -11.05 22.96
C ASP A 367 15.32 -11.68 23.14
N ALA A 368 15.41 -13.02 23.03
CA ALA A 368 16.63 -13.77 23.24
C ALA A 368 17.15 -14.38 21.94
N LEU A 369 18.47 -14.28 21.75
CA LEU A 369 19.23 -15.01 20.74
C LEU A 369 20.23 -15.91 21.45
N ARG A 370 20.52 -17.07 20.88
CA ARG A 370 21.63 -17.92 21.34
C ARG A 370 22.66 -18.01 20.23
N LEU A 371 23.88 -17.60 20.51
CA LEU A 371 25.01 -17.68 19.60
C LEU A 371 26.00 -18.71 20.13
N ASP A 372 26.30 -19.70 19.32
CA ASP A 372 27.27 -20.75 19.61
C ASP A 372 28.52 -20.44 18.79
N PRO A 373 29.54 -19.79 19.40
CA PRO A 373 30.68 -19.26 18.66
C PRO A 373 31.54 -20.35 18.01
N VAL A 374 31.60 -21.51 18.66
CA VAL A 374 32.33 -22.72 18.27
C VAL A 374 31.62 -23.93 18.92
N ASN A 375 31.63 -25.10 18.26
CA ASN A 375 31.01 -26.33 18.79
C ASN A 375 32.01 -27.24 19.51
N LYS A 376 33.28 -27.20 19.14
CA LYS A 376 34.35 -28.02 19.73
C LYS A 376 35.02 -27.28 20.88
N ALA A 377 35.67 -28.05 21.76
CA ALA A 377 36.51 -27.48 22.81
C ALA A 377 37.74 -26.79 22.19
N GLN A 378 37.82 -25.47 22.29
CA GLN A 378 38.89 -24.67 21.72
C GLN A 378 38.93 -23.24 22.28
N ASP A 379 40.07 -22.57 22.14
CA ASP A 379 40.17 -21.15 22.44
C ASP A 379 39.61 -20.33 21.27
N PHE A 380 38.86 -19.28 21.60
CA PHE A 380 38.31 -18.33 20.63
C PHE A 380 38.20 -16.91 21.21
N SER A 381 37.98 -15.94 20.34
CA SER A 381 37.66 -14.57 20.71
C SER A 381 36.44 -14.09 19.94
N MET A 382 35.57 -13.38 20.64
CA MET A 382 34.38 -12.75 20.05
C MET A 382 34.34 -11.29 20.50
N PRO A 383 35.15 -10.41 19.89
CA PRO A 383 35.30 -9.03 20.34
C PRO A 383 34.05 -8.17 20.12
N GLU A 384 33.21 -8.51 19.14
CA GLU A 384 32.01 -7.73 18.85
C GLU A 384 30.88 -8.61 18.33
N VAL A 385 29.67 -8.30 18.78
CA VAL A 385 28.41 -8.83 18.25
C VAL A 385 27.43 -7.68 18.19
N GLU A 386 26.84 -7.45 17.02
CA GLU A 386 25.81 -6.44 16.81
C GLU A 386 24.52 -7.07 16.33
N VAL A 387 23.40 -6.65 16.91
CA VAL A 387 22.07 -7.05 16.50
C VAL A 387 21.29 -5.82 16.06
N ARG A 388 20.75 -5.86 14.84
CA ARG A 388 19.98 -4.77 14.24
C ARG A 388 18.67 -5.29 13.69
N CYS A 389 17.58 -4.65 14.08
CA CYS A 389 16.36 -4.78 13.31
C CYS A 389 16.44 -3.91 12.06
N ARG A 390 16.25 -4.52 10.89
CA ARG A 390 16.34 -3.84 9.59
C ARG A 390 14.99 -3.60 8.94
N LEU A 391 13.97 -4.30 9.39
CA LEU A 391 12.60 -4.12 8.94
C LEU A 391 11.67 -4.59 10.05
N ARG A 392 10.71 -3.74 10.42
CA ARG A 392 9.73 -4.01 11.47
C ARG A 392 8.37 -3.53 11.05
N TYR A 393 7.33 -4.18 11.54
CA TYR A 393 6.00 -3.57 11.47
C TYR A 393 6.00 -2.27 12.26
N SER A 394 5.35 -1.25 11.70
CA SER A 394 5.22 0.04 12.36
C SER A 394 4.56 -0.14 13.72
N THR A 395 5.27 0.28 14.77
CA THR A 395 4.76 0.39 16.15
C THR A 395 3.97 1.67 16.36
N ARG A 396 3.87 2.52 15.32
CA ARG A 396 3.02 3.71 15.39
C ARG A 396 1.58 3.24 15.63
N PRO A 397 0.88 3.85 16.59
CA PRO A 397 -0.49 3.47 16.85
C PRO A 397 -1.33 3.69 15.60
N PHE A 398 -2.25 2.76 15.33
CA PHE A 398 -3.25 2.88 14.27
C PHE A 398 -4.11 4.14 14.45
N PHE A 399 -4.24 4.61 15.69
CA PHE A 399 -4.96 5.81 16.08
C PHE A 399 -4.23 6.47 17.25
N ALA A 400 -4.01 7.79 17.19
CA ALA A 400 -3.48 8.58 18.31
C ALA A 400 -4.28 9.86 18.47
N LEU A 401 -5.04 9.96 19.57
CA LEU A 401 -5.67 11.20 19.99
C LEU A 401 -4.66 12.06 20.77
N SER A 402 -3.74 12.70 20.05
CA SER A 402 -3.03 13.89 20.52
C SER A 402 -3.89 15.14 20.26
N GLN A 403 -3.61 16.29 20.88
CA GLN A 403 -4.16 17.57 20.43
C GLN A 403 -3.07 18.34 19.66
N PRO A 404 -3.25 18.62 18.35
CA PRO A 404 -4.32 18.13 17.46
C PRO A 404 -4.17 16.62 17.14
N PRO A 405 -5.27 15.93 16.76
CA PRO A 405 -5.22 14.50 16.44
C PRO A 405 -4.34 14.26 15.23
N GLN A 406 -3.30 13.45 15.40
CA GLN A 406 -2.34 13.16 14.33
C GLN A 406 -2.87 12.09 13.36
N HIS A 407 -3.65 11.12 13.83
CA HIS A 407 -4.18 10.00 13.03
C HIS A 407 -5.56 9.52 13.49
N GLY A 408 -6.49 9.34 12.54
CA GLY A 408 -7.84 8.81 12.74
C GLY A 408 -8.92 9.86 13.02
N GLN A 409 -10.18 9.42 13.10
CA GLN A 409 -11.34 10.30 13.26
C GLN A 409 -12.23 9.87 14.43
N VAL A 410 -12.69 10.85 15.21
CA VAL A 410 -13.89 10.68 16.05
C VAL A 410 -15.08 10.75 15.12
N VAL A 411 -15.80 9.63 14.97
CA VAL A 411 -16.91 9.51 14.01
C VAL A 411 -18.26 9.80 14.67
N ASP A 412 -18.36 9.49 15.96
CA ASP A 412 -19.57 9.70 16.75
C ASP A 412 -19.19 9.89 18.21
N SER A 413 -19.89 10.78 18.89
CA SER A 413 -19.77 10.98 20.34
C SER A 413 -21.13 11.38 20.87
N ALA A 414 -21.63 10.64 21.85
CA ALA A 414 -22.85 11.00 22.55
C ALA A 414 -22.53 11.37 23.99
N TRP A 415 -23.16 12.44 24.47
CA TRP A 415 -23.10 12.86 25.88
C TRP A 415 -21.68 13.13 26.40
N LEU A 416 -20.78 13.62 25.54
CA LEU A 416 -19.44 14.09 25.88
C LEU A 416 -19.33 15.56 25.46
N ASP A 417 -19.70 16.47 26.38
CA ASP A 417 -19.62 17.90 26.11
C ASP A 417 -18.23 18.43 26.51
N PRO A 418 -17.44 19.00 25.58
CA PRO A 418 -16.10 19.49 25.89
C PRO A 418 -16.16 20.66 26.88
N LEU A 419 -15.32 20.61 27.91
CA LEU A 419 -15.16 21.70 28.87
C LEU A 419 -14.01 22.63 28.43
N PRO A 420 -14.16 23.95 28.58
CA PRO A 420 -13.16 24.92 28.11
C PRO A 420 -11.85 24.87 28.92
N ASN A 421 -11.91 24.45 30.19
CA ASN A 421 -10.75 24.29 31.05
C ASN A 421 -10.99 23.17 32.09
N PRO A 422 -10.02 22.26 32.31
CA PRO A 422 -8.74 22.13 31.60
C PRO A 422 -8.89 21.45 30.21
N PRO A 423 -7.95 21.65 29.27
CA PRO A 423 -7.97 20.98 27.96
C PRO A 423 -8.06 19.45 28.09
N GLY A 424 -8.91 18.85 27.27
CA GLY A 424 -9.19 17.41 27.27
C GLY A 424 -10.16 16.95 28.36
N ALA A 425 -10.79 17.87 29.10
CA ALA A 425 -11.90 17.57 30.00
C ALA A 425 -13.25 17.61 29.26
N TYR A 426 -14.14 16.69 29.64
CA TYR A 426 -15.47 16.53 29.08
C TYR A 426 -16.47 16.30 30.21
N GLN A 427 -17.67 16.87 30.07
CA GLN A 427 -18.81 16.46 30.87
C GLN A 427 -19.42 15.20 30.24
N ALA A 428 -19.27 14.06 30.92
CA ALA A 428 -19.84 12.79 30.49
C ALA A 428 -21.24 12.61 31.10
N GLY A 429 -22.25 12.41 30.26
CA GLY A 429 -23.58 11.97 30.70
C GLY A 429 -23.65 10.46 30.94
N LYS A 430 -24.80 9.96 31.42
CA LYS A 430 -25.02 8.52 31.57
C LYS A 430 -25.00 7.84 30.19
N GLY A 431 -24.08 6.89 30.01
CA GLY A 431 -23.89 6.23 28.72
C GLY A 431 -23.08 7.05 27.70
N ALA A 432 -22.25 7.99 28.17
CA ALA A 432 -21.31 8.71 27.33
C ALA A 432 -20.36 7.75 26.59
N PHE A 433 -20.11 8.02 25.32
CA PHE A 433 -19.18 7.23 24.52
C PHE A 433 -18.54 8.05 23.41
N VAL A 434 -17.39 7.57 22.92
CA VAL A 434 -16.73 8.04 21.71
C VAL A 434 -16.45 6.87 20.78
N THR A 435 -16.86 6.99 19.52
CA THR A 435 -16.54 6.01 18.47
C THR A 435 -15.36 6.51 17.64
N LEU A 436 -14.33 5.68 17.58
CA LEU A 436 -13.06 5.94 16.92
C LEU A 436 -12.97 5.13 15.63
N ARG A 437 -12.51 5.76 14.54
CA ARG A 437 -12.10 5.08 13.31
C ARG A 437 -10.60 5.24 13.14
N THR A 438 -9.88 4.14 12.95
CA THR A 438 -8.41 4.19 12.84
C THR A 438 -7.92 4.62 11.46
N ASP A 439 -8.81 4.59 10.45
CA ASP A 439 -8.49 4.80 9.03
C ASP A 439 -7.42 3.80 8.52
N LYS A 440 -7.32 2.64 9.19
CA LYS A 440 -6.39 1.54 8.88
C LYS A 440 -7.12 0.18 8.81
N PRO A 441 -8.19 0.05 7.98
CA PRO A 441 -9.04 -1.15 7.96
C PRO A 441 -8.28 -2.44 7.65
N LEU A 442 -7.29 -2.40 6.75
CA LEU A 442 -6.48 -3.57 6.42
C LEU A 442 -5.55 -4.00 7.57
N ALA A 443 -5.01 -3.04 8.33
CA ALA A 443 -4.14 -3.33 9.46
C ALA A 443 -4.93 -3.89 10.65
N MET A 444 -6.10 -3.31 10.94
CA MET A 444 -7.05 -3.81 11.95
C MET A 444 -7.51 -5.23 11.61
N ALA A 445 -7.84 -5.51 10.34
CA ALA A 445 -8.27 -6.83 9.88
C ALA A 445 -7.18 -7.92 9.96
N GLN A 446 -5.90 -7.53 10.03
CA GLN A 446 -4.77 -8.47 10.19
C GLN A 446 -4.31 -8.61 11.64
N CYS A 447 -4.87 -7.82 12.56
CA CYS A 447 -4.46 -7.81 13.93
C CYS A 447 -5.24 -8.85 14.74
N SER A 448 -4.55 -9.78 15.40
CA SER A 448 -5.17 -10.75 16.29
C SER A 448 -5.27 -10.27 17.73
N GLY A 449 -4.42 -9.33 18.14
CA GLY A 449 -4.43 -8.74 19.47
C GLY A 449 -4.20 -7.23 19.42
N LEU A 450 -5.13 -6.43 19.95
CA LEU A 450 -5.03 -4.97 20.03
C LEU A 450 -4.77 -4.53 21.46
N ASP A 451 -3.89 -3.54 21.61
CA ASP A 451 -3.74 -2.78 22.84
C ASP A 451 -4.34 -1.39 22.62
N VAL A 452 -5.32 -1.03 23.46
CA VAL A 452 -5.89 0.32 23.51
C VAL A 452 -5.42 0.96 24.81
N GLN A 453 -4.52 1.92 24.69
CA GLN A 453 -3.98 2.68 25.81
C GLN A 453 -4.71 4.02 25.89
N VAL A 454 -5.10 4.46 27.09
CA VAL A 454 -5.72 5.76 27.30
C VAL A 454 -5.37 6.26 28.69
N LYS A 455 -5.09 7.55 28.85
CA LYS A 455 -5.03 8.16 30.17
C LYS A 455 -6.39 8.77 30.49
N LEU A 456 -6.96 8.35 31.61
CA LEU A 456 -8.31 8.74 32.01
C LEU A 456 -8.30 9.32 33.43
N GLY A 457 -8.79 10.54 33.60
CA GLY A 457 -9.13 11.11 34.90
C GLY A 457 -10.64 11.06 35.11
N VAL A 458 -11.09 10.62 36.29
CA VAL A 458 -12.51 10.57 36.67
C VAL A 458 -12.69 11.25 38.04
N GLN A 459 -13.91 11.70 38.35
CA GLN A 459 -14.24 12.35 39.63
C GLN A 459 -14.80 11.37 40.67
N GLN A 460 -15.36 10.26 40.22
CA GLN A 460 -15.99 9.24 41.04
C GLN A 460 -15.59 7.86 40.52
N ASP A 461 -15.67 6.86 41.39
CA ASP A 461 -15.48 5.47 40.99
C ASP A 461 -16.47 5.08 39.87
N GLY A 462 -16.01 4.25 38.95
CA GLY A 462 -16.83 3.78 37.84
C GLY A 462 -16.14 2.70 37.02
N GLN A 463 -16.69 2.44 35.84
CA GLN A 463 -16.10 1.50 34.88
C GLN A 463 -15.83 2.17 33.53
N ALA A 464 -14.58 2.08 33.08
CA ALA A 464 -14.22 2.39 31.71
C ALA A 464 -14.34 1.12 30.86
N ARG A 465 -14.92 1.22 29.67
CA ARG A 465 -15.14 0.08 28.78
C ARG A 465 -14.75 0.41 27.36
N ILE A 466 -14.09 -0.52 26.69
CA ILE A 466 -13.84 -0.47 25.25
C ILE A 466 -14.61 -1.58 24.57
N TYR A 467 -15.33 -1.24 23.50
CA TYR A 467 -16.00 -2.18 22.61
C TYR A 467 -15.25 -2.26 21.29
N PHE A 468 -15.21 -3.47 20.72
CA PHE A 468 -14.62 -3.73 19.42
C PHE A 468 -15.56 -4.59 18.58
N MET A 469 -15.35 -4.56 17.27
CA MET A 469 -16.04 -5.46 16.34
C MET A 469 -15.01 -6.39 15.71
N ARG A 470 -15.36 -7.67 15.64
CA ARG A 470 -14.62 -8.65 14.84
C ARG A 470 -14.97 -8.45 13.37
N ARG A 471 -14.06 -8.83 12.49
CA ARG A 471 -14.27 -8.76 11.05
C ARG A 471 -15.60 -9.40 10.62
N GLY A 472 -16.38 -8.67 9.82
CA GLY A 472 -17.69 -9.07 9.31
C GLY A 472 -18.89 -8.66 10.18
N GLN A 473 -18.66 -8.12 11.38
CA GLN A 473 -19.74 -7.65 12.26
C GLN A 473 -20.17 -6.23 11.94
N ARG A 474 -21.44 -5.95 12.21
CA ARG A 474 -22.09 -4.67 11.88
C ARG A 474 -22.38 -3.79 13.09
N ALA A 475 -22.28 -4.32 14.31
CA ALA A 475 -22.62 -3.62 15.53
C ALA A 475 -21.75 -4.07 16.72
N PHE A 476 -21.55 -3.17 17.68
CA PHE A 476 -20.91 -3.47 18.96
C PHE A 476 -21.82 -4.35 19.82
N THR A 477 -21.23 -5.32 20.52
CA THR A 477 -21.94 -6.21 21.45
C THR A 477 -21.24 -6.24 22.80
N GLN A 478 -21.97 -6.52 23.90
CA GLN A 478 -21.36 -6.57 25.23
C GLN A 478 -20.30 -7.67 25.37
N GLN A 479 -20.46 -8.81 24.67
CA GLN A 479 -19.48 -9.89 24.65
C GLN A 479 -18.14 -9.49 24.04
N GLN A 480 -18.10 -8.37 23.32
CA GLN A 480 -16.94 -7.87 22.59
C GLN A 480 -16.49 -6.56 23.19
N SER A 481 -16.29 -6.61 24.50
CA SER A 481 -15.80 -5.49 25.27
C SER A 481 -14.78 -5.94 26.30
N ALA A 482 -13.90 -5.02 26.67
CA ALA A 482 -13.05 -5.14 27.84
C ALA A 482 -13.36 -3.96 28.77
N GLN A 483 -13.36 -4.23 30.07
CA GLN A 483 -13.70 -3.24 31.09
C GLN A 483 -12.64 -3.20 32.18
N LEU A 484 -12.39 -1.99 32.69
CA LEU A 484 -11.46 -1.73 33.78
C LEU A 484 -12.16 -0.84 34.81
N ALA A 485 -11.96 -1.15 36.09
CA ALA A 485 -12.38 -0.26 37.17
C ALA A 485 -11.54 1.02 37.13
N VAL A 486 -12.18 2.16 37.38
CA VAL A 486 -11.52 3.46 37.41
C VAL A 486 -11.94 4.19 38.69
N GLY A 487 -11.01 4.90 39.30
CA GLY A 487 -11.23 5.61 40.57
C GLY A 487 -10.84 7.08 40.47
N PRO A 488 -11.32 7.92 41.41
CA PRO A 488 -11.09 9.34 41.39
C PRO A 488 -9.60 9.66 41.46
N VAL A 489 -9.17 10.62 40.65
CA VAL A 489 -7.78 11.08 40.64
C VAL A 489 -7.65 12.33 41.52
N LEU A 490 -6.97 12.19 42.66
CA LEU A 490 -6.81 13.27 43.67
C LEU A 490 -5.99 14.47 43.15
N ASP A 491 -4.99 14.23 42.28
CA ASP A 491 -4.05 15.27 41.81
C ASP A 491 -4.34 15.77 40.38
N GLY A 492 -5.50 15.41 39.81
CA GLY A 492 -5.90 15.81 38.46
C GLY A 492 -5.06 15.23 37.30
N GLN A 493 -4.12 14.31 37.59
CA GLN A 493 -3.31 13.56 36.61
C GLN A 493 -4.02 12.29 36.11
N PRO A 494 -4.49 12.23 34.86
CA PRO A 494 -5.19 11.07 34.32
C PRO A 494 -4.41 9.74 34.52
N GLN A 495 -5.06 8.70 35.02
CA GLN A 495 -4.44 7.39 35.24
C GLN A 495 -4.34 6.60 33.92
N PRO A 496 -3.22 5.89 33.66
CA PRO A 496 -3.07 5.09 32.44
C PRO A 496 -3.88 3.79 32.52
N LEU A 497 -4.69 3.54 31.49
CA LEU A 497 -5.47 2.34 31.29
C LEU A 497 -5.00 1.63 30.03
N VAL A 498 -4.88 0.30 30.09
CA VAL A 498 -4.49 -0.54 28.94
C VAL A 498 -5.51 -1.67 28.76
N PHE A 499 -6.32 -1.57 27.71
CA PHE A 499 -7.24 -2.63 27.33
C PHE A 499 -6.56 -3.56 26.33
N ARG A 500 -6.54 -4.87 26.63
CA ARG A 500 -6.03 -5.91 25.73
C ARG A 500 -7.20 -6.66 25.11
N LEU A 501 -7.30 -6.60 23.79
CA LEU A 501 -8.40 -7.16 23.01
C LEU A 501 -7.88 -8.27 22.13
N GLU A 502 -8.63 -9.36 22.00
CA GLU A 502 -8.25 -10.51 21.16
C GLU A 502 -9.32 -10.80 20.11
N SER A 503 -8.88 -11.16 18.90
CA SER A 503 -9.73 -11.61 17.81
C SER A 503 -9.00 -12.64 16.94
N GLU A 504 -9.63 -13.79 16.72
CA GLU A 504 -9.09 -14.85 15.85
C GLU A 504 -9.19 -14.50 14.36
N ASN A 505 -10.01 -13.52 13.98
CA ASN A 505 -10.31 -13.19 12.58
C ASN A 505 -10.03 -11.73 12.22
N GLY A 506 -9.36 -11.00 13.11
CA GLY A 506 -9.10 -9.58 12.91
C GLY A 506 -10.19 -8.68 13.49
N PHE A 507 -9.93 -7.38 13.48
CA PHE A 507 -10.84 -6.35 13.96
C PHE A 507 -11.39 -5.54 12.78
N GLU A 508 -12.60 -5.02 12.93
CA GLU A 508 -13.10 -3.93 12.08
C GLU A 508 -12.40 -2.60 12.41
N ASP A 509 -12.46 -1.64 11.50
CA ASP A 509 -11.80 -0.32 11.64
C ASP A 509 -12.52 0.63 12.62
N LYS A 510 -13.29 0.11 13.57
CA LYS A 510 -14.07 0.90 14.53
C LYS A 510 -13.95 0.35 15.94
N LEU A 511 -13.73 1.25 16.88
CA LEU A 511 -13.73 0.99 18.32
C LEU A 511 -14.67 1.98 18.99
N ARG A 512 -15.33 1.57 20.08
CA ARG A 512 -16.14 2.47 20.90
C ARG A 512 -15.60 2.48 22.32
N PHE A 513 -15.25 3.66 22.82
CA PHE A 513 -14.76 3.86 24.18
C PHE A 513 -15.81 4.56 25.02
N ASP A 514 -16.22 3.91 26.11
CA ASP A 514 -17.14 4.41 27.11
C ASP A 514 -16.28 4.76 28.33
N PRO A 515 -15.96 6.04 28.57
CA PRO A 515 -14.99 6.43 29.59
C PRO A 515 -15.48 6.13 31.01
N VAL A 516 -16.79 6.23 31.26
CA VAL A 516 -17.44 6.01 32.55
C VAL A 516 -18.89 5.55 32.34
N ASP A 517 -19.46 4.85 33.33
CA ASP A 517 -20.84 4.34 33.35
C ASP A 517 -21.83 5.26 34.09
N SER A 518 -21.33 6.26 34.81
CA SER A 518 -22.10 7.28 35.53
C SER A 518 -21.83 8.69 34.96
N ALA A 519 -22.75 9.62 35.20
CA ALA A 519 -22.58 11.00 34.75
C ALA A 519 -21.58 11.74 35.64
N GLN A 520 -20.47 12.23 35.07
CA GLN A 520 -19.40 12.92 35.78
C GLN A 520 -18.47 13.67 34.82
N THR A 521 -17.59 14.53 35.34
CA THR A 521 -16.51 15.09 34.52
C THR A 521 -15.41 14.05 34.33
N VAL A 522 -14.97 13.87 33.09
CA VAL A 522 -13.84 12.99 32.72
C VAL A 522 -12.76 13.76 31.99
N ARG A 523 -11.52 13.33 32.11
CA ARG A 523 -10.40 13.86 31.33
C ARG A 523 -9.78 12.73 30.52
N ILE A 524 -9.81 12.85 29.19
CA ILE A 524 -9.31 11.82 28.28
C ILE A 524 -8.09 12.38 27.56
N SER A 525 -6.96 11.69 27.67
CA SER A 525 -5.75 12.02 26.92
C SER A 525 -4.98 10.78 26.48
N ASP A 526 -4.09 10.95 25.50
CA ASP A 526 -3.17 9.91 25.01
C ASP A 526 -3.88 8.59 24.59
N LEU A 527 -5.06 8.69 23.99
CA LEU A 527 -5.76 7.51 23.49
C LEU A 527 -5.04 6.97 22.25
N ASN A 528 -4.43 5.79 22.40
CA ASN A 528 -3.63 5.14 21.38
C ASN A 528 -4.12 3.71 21.13
N VAL A 529 -4.26 3.33 19.87
CA VAL A 529 -4.62 1.96 19.46
C VAL A 529 -3.42 1.33 18.77
N ARG A 530 -2.91 0.20 19.25
CA ARG A 530 -1.76 -0.50 18.68
C ARG A 530 -2.10 -1.95 18.40
N CYS A 531 -1.52 -2.50 17.33
CA CYS A 531 -1.55 -3.94 17.14
C CYS A 531 -0.41 -4.60 17.92
N ARG A 532 -0.79 -5.42 18.90
CA ARG A 532 0.14 -6.20 19.72
C ARG A 532 0.54 -7.49 19.04
N ARG A 533 -0.40 -8.15 18.36
CA ARG A 533 -0.17 -9.42 17.67
C ARG A 533 -0.91 -9.44 16.36
N ARG A 534 -0.25 -9.89 15.29
CA ARG A 534 -0.90 -10.13 14.00
C ARG A 534 -1.35 -11.58 13.91
N LEU A 535 -2.42 -11.80 13.17
CA LEU A 535 -2.82 -13.15 12.78
C LEU A 535 -1.63 -13.79 12.07
N ALA A 536 -1.19 -14.95 12.58
CA ALA A 536 -0.33 -15.81 11.78
C ALA A 536 -1.07 -16.01 10.46
N SER A 537 -0.43 -15.72 9.34
CA SER A 537 -0.98 -16.18 8.09
C SER A 537 -0.90 -17.70 8.16
N THR A 538 -1.97 -18.34 8.65
CA THR A 538 -2.33 -19.63 8.10
C THR A 538 -2.22 -19.43 6.60
N GLY A 539 -1.47 -20.29 5.91
CA GLY A 539 -1.35 -20.27 4.46
C GLY A 539 -2.73 -20.49 3.88
N ALA A 540 -3.59 -19.48 3.99
CA ALA A 540 -4.94 -19.43 3.53
C ALA A 540 -4.76 -19.50 2.03
N LYS A 541 -4.84 -20.73 1.52
CA LYS A 541 -5.34 -20.96 0.18
C LYS A 541 -6.51 -19.99 0.04
N PRO A 542 -6.51 -19.13 -0.99
CA PRO A 542 -7.60 -18.20 -1.20
C PRO A 542 -8.89 -18.97 -1.00
N VAL A 543 -9.72 -18.50 -0.07
CA VAL A 543 -11.01 -19.11 0.25
C VAL A 543 -11.69 -19.37 -1.10
N PRO A 544 -11.90 -20.64 -1.50
CA PRO A 544 -12.66 -20.89 -2.70
C PRO A 544 -14.02 -20.26 -2.45
N ALA A 545 -14.43 -19.36 -3.34
CA ALA A 545 -15.74 -18.74 -3.31
C ALA A 545 -16.78 -19.83 -3.11
N THR A 546 -17.33 -19.92 -1.90
CA THR A 546 -18.33 -20.94 -1.57
C THR A 546 -19.61 -20.61 -2.32
N ALA A 547 -19.86 -21.45 -3.33
CA ALA A 547 -21.15 -21.96 -3.78
C ALA A 547 -22.38 -21.36 -3.08
N SER A 548 -23.13 -20.55 -3.84
CA SER A 548 -24.56 -20.34 -3.61
C SER A 548 -25.32 -21.61 -3.98
N GLU A 549 -26.17 -22.02 -3.05
CA GLU A 549 -27.44 -22.74 -3.20
C GLU A 549 -27.46 -24.07 -3.96
N LYS A 550 -27.48 -25.15 -3.16
CA LYS A 550 -28.30 -26.32 -3.49
C LYS A 550 -29.77 -25.91 -3.40
N SER A 551 -30.48 -25.93 -4.53
CA SER A 551 -31.93 -26.06 -4.52
C SER A 551 -32.29 -27.51 -4.20
N THR A 552 -33.15 -27.70 -3.21
CA THR A 552 -33.92 -28.93 -3.03
C THR A 552 -35.31 -28.68 -3.58
N GLN A 553 -35.68 -29.48 -4.58
CA GLN A 553 -37.03 -29.63 -5.08
C GLN A 553 -37.96 -30.14 -3.98
N SER A 554 -39.10 -29.47 -3.83
CA SER A 554 -40.42 -30.08 -3.59
C SER A 554 -41.42 -29.33 -4.45
#